data_AF-A0A392VHI8-F1
#
_entry.id   AF-A0A392VHI8-F1
#
_cell.length_a   1.000
_cell.length_b   1.000
_cell.length_c   1.000
_cell.angle_alpha   90.00
_cell.angle_beta   90.00
_cell.angle_gamma   90.00
#
_symmetry.space_group_name_H-M   'P 1'
#
loop_
_entity.id
_entity.type
_entity.pdbx_description
1 polymer ?
#
loop_
_entity_poly.entity_id
_entity_poly.type
_entity_poly.pdbx_seq_one_letter_code
_entity_poly.pdbx_strand_id
1 'polypeptide(L)' 'MRAGGVVILWEVFKWEFLRKYFSADVKNKKMVEFMELKQGNLSVAEYSAKF' A
#
# COMPACT_ATOMS: atom_id res chain seq x y z
N MET A 1 5.08 -31.60 20.96
CA MET A 1 5.52 -30.30 21.51
C MET A 1 4.81 -29.22 20.72
N ARG A 2 3.91 -28.44 21.33
CA ARG A 2 3.25 -27.33 20.64
C ARG A 2 4.30 -26.25 20.39
N ALA A 3 4.61 -25.99 19.12
CA ALA A 3 5.30 -24.77 18.75
C ALA A 3 4.42 -23.61 19.20
N GLY A 4 4.82 -22.94 20.28
CA GLY A 4 4.19 -21.72 20.78
C GLY A 4 4.50 -20.56 19.83
N GLY A 5 4.08 -20.68 18.57
CA GLY A 5 4.08 -19.58 17.63
C GLY A 5 3.12 -18.54 18.16
N VAL A 6 3.61 -17.33 18.42
CA VAL A 6 2.77 -16.19 18.71
C VAL A 6 1.77 -16.08 17.57
N VAL A 7 0.49 -16.28 17.86
CA VAL A 7 -0.58 -16.03 16.89
C VAL A 7 -0.63 -14.52 16.74
N ILE A 8 0.16 -13.98 15.82
CA ILE A 8 0.04 -12.58 15.44
C ILE A 8 -1.29 -12.48 14.72
N LEU A 9 -2.27 -11.84 15.37
CA LEU A 9 -3.53 -11.51 14.74
C LEU A 9 -3.19 -10.73 13.47
N TRP A 10 -3.72 -11.18 12.33
CA TRP A 10 -3.44 -10.58 11.02
C TRP A 10 -3.59 -9.06 11.00
N GLU A 11 -4.54 -8.53 11.79
CA GLU A 11 -4.74 -7.10 11.99
C GLU A 11 -3.56 -6.39 12.67
N VAL A 12 -2.95 -7.01 13.69
CA VAL A 12 -1.77 -6.47 14.38
C VAL A 12 -0.56 -6.45 13.45
N PHE A 13 -0.37 -7.53 12.68
CA PHE A 13 0.69 -7.58 11.67
C PHE A 13 0.54 -6.46 10.64
N LYS A 14 -0.66 -6.30 10.06
CA LYS A 14 -0.92 -5.22 9.09
C LYS A 14 -0.65 -3.84 9.68
N TRP A 15 -1.11 -3.58 10.91
CA TRP A 15 -0.91 -2.28 11.54
C TRP A 15 0.58 -1.98 11.75
N GLU A 16 1.34 -2.92 12.31
CA GLU A 16 2.77 -2.75 12.55
C GLU A 16 3.57 -2.64 11.25
N PHE A 17 3.22 -3.44 10.25
CA PHE A 17 3.86 -3.40 8.93
C PHE A 17 3.64 -2.04 8.26
N LEU A 18 2.40 -1.56 8.20
CA LEU A 18 2.08 -0.25 7.63
C LEU A 18 2.74 0.88 8.42
N ARG A 19 2.79 0.79 9.76
CA ARG A 19 3.46 1.81 10.59
C ARG A 19 4.97 1.87 10.30
N LYS A 20 5.61 0.71 10.16
CA LYS A 20 7.08 0.61 9.99
C LYS A 20 7.55 0.94 8.58
N TYR A 21 6.80 0.53 7.56
CA TYR A 21 7.22 0.64 6.16
C TYR A 21 6.48 1.72 5.36
N PHE A 22 5.31 2.17 5.83
CA PHE A 22 4.55 3.27 5.24
C PHE A 22 4.52 4.45 6.22
N SER A 23 5.67 5.12 6.35
CA SER A 23 5.77 6.38 7.09
C SER A 23 4.79 7.42 6.51
N ALA A 24 4.50 8.47 7.29
CA ALA A 24 3.65 9.57 6.82
C ALA A 24 4.13 10.14 5.47
N ASP A 25 5.44 10.17 5.24
CA ASP A 25 6.02 10.66 3.98
C ASP A 25 5.75 9.73 2.80
N VAL A 26 5.87 8.40 2.99
CA VAL A 26 5.55 7.42 1.93
C VAL A 26 4.05 7.46 1.63
N LYS A 27 3.20 7.61 2.65
CA LYS A 27 1.75 7.77 2.49
C LYS A 27 1.41 9.07 1.75
N ASN A 28 2.03 10.18 2.12
CA ASN A 28 1.81 11.48 1.48
C ASN A 28 2.28 11.45 0.01
N LYS A 29 3.43 10.84 -0.27
CA LYS A 29 3.92 10.66 -1.64
C LYS A 29 2.97 9.81 -2.47
N LYS A 30 2.48 8.69 -1.92
CA LYS A 30 1.48 7.85 -2.60
C LYS A 30 0.14 8.56 -2.80
N MET A 31 -0.25 9.41 -1.86
CA MET A 31 -1.46 10.24 -1.99
C MET A 31 -1.32 11.28 -3.11
N VAL A 32 -0.15 11.91 -3.23
CA VAL A 32 0.15 12.84 -4.34
C VAL A 32 0.18 12.09 -5.68
N GLU A 33 0.86 10.95 -5.76
CA GLU A 33 0.82 10.08 -6.94
C GLU A 33 -0.63 9.71 -7.31
N PHE A 34 -1.49 9.43 -6.32
CA PHE A 34 -2.91 9.16 -6.53
C PHE A 34 -3.73 10.37 -6.97
N MET A 35 -3.39 11.58 -6.54
CA MET A 35 -4.04 12.80 -7.03
C MET A 35 -3.69 13.08 -8.50
N GLU A 36 -2.45 12.76 -8.89
CA GLU A 36 -1.95 12.88 -10.26
C GLU A 36 -2.30 11.67 -11.15
N LEU A 37 -2.88 10.61 -10.57
CA LEU A 37 -3.46 9.46 -11.28
C LEU A 37 -4.77 9.88 -11.98
N LYS A 38 -4.61 10.65 -13.05
CA LYS A 38 -5.66 11.03 -13.99
C LYS A 38 -5.41 10.30 -15.30
N GLN A 39 -6.45 9.66 -15.84
CA GLN A 39 -6.36 9.00 -17.15
C GLN A 39 -5.92 9.99 -18.25
N GLY A 40 -6.41 11.23 -18.19
CA GLY A 40 -6.14 12.24 -19.20
C GLY A 40 -6.66 11.78 -20.57
N ASN A 41 -5.83 11.91 -21.60
CA ASN A 41 -6.17 11.46 -22.96
C ASN A 41 -5.73 10.00 -23.25
N LEU A 42 -5.19 9.27 -22.27
CA LEU A 42 -4.80 7.87 -22.46
C LEU A 42 -6.04 6.99 -22.63
N SER A 43 -5.95 5.95 -23.47
CA SER A 43 -6.94 4.88 -23.45
C SER A 43 -6.87 4.10 -22.13
N VAL A 44 -7.94 3.39 -21.79
CA VAL A 44 -8.00 2.58 -20.56
C VAL A 44 -6.86 1.55 -20.53
N ALA A 45 -6.55 0.92 -21.68
CA ALA A 45 -5.48 -0.07 -21.78
C ALA A 45 -4.09 0.55 -21.52
N GLU A 46 -3.81 1.71 -22.10
CA GLU A 46 -2.53 2.42 -21.91
C GLU A 46 -2.36 2.92 -20.48
N TYR A 47 -3.45 3.38 -19.88
CA TYR A 47 -3.45 3.83 -18.49
C TYR A 47 -3.17 2.68 -17.51
N SER A 48 -3.86 1.55 -17.67
CA SER A 48 -3.66 0.36 -16.83
C SER A 48 -2.28 -0.30 -16.99
N ALA A 49 -1.60 -0.11 -18.11
CA ALA A 49 -0.23 -0.59 -18.28
C ALA A 49 0.80 0.29 -17.56
N LYS A 50 0.48 1.58 -17.35
CA LYS A 50 1.39 2.58 -16.78
C LYS A 50 1.37 2.64 -15.25
N PHE A 51 0.22 2.33 -14.64
CA PHE A 51 -0.05 2.48 -13.22
C PHE A 51 -0.73 1.25 -12.63
#